data_AF-A0A7R8XD87-F1
#
_entry.id   AF-A0A7R8XD87-F1
#
_cell.length_a   1.000
_cell.length_b   1.000
_cell.length_c   1.000
_cell.angle_alpha   90.00
_cell.angle_beta   90.00
_cell.angle_gamma   90.00
#
_symmetry.space_group_name_H-M   'P 1'
#
loop_
_entity.id
_entity.type
_entity.pdbx_description
1 polymer ?
#
loop_
_entity_poly.entity_id
_entity_poly.type
_entity_poly.pdbx_seq_one_letter_code
_entity_poly.pdbx_strand_id
1 'polypeptide(L)'
;MGLHIPSHDDPILAAYVFYATVLCLKVLLMGPLTGKARFSKKAFANPEDVKFGGKVKLDDPDVERVRRAHLNDLENIPIFVFVAGFYVLTQPSLFVATWVFRIFTISRVIHTFVYVIVPMQPARDISFFVALFSTVFMIFKAFANPEDVKFGGKVTLNDPDVERVRRIAPANLKLHFPEVVKNADSRVLKV
;
A
#
# COMPACT_ATOMS: atom_id res chain seq x y z
N MET A 1 -18.83 14.48 16.74
CA MET A 1 -17.82 13.41 16.90
C MET A 1 -17.02 13.27 15.61
N GLY A 2 -15.69 13.31 15.69
CA GLY A 2 -14.64 13.46 14.65
C GLY A 2 -14.80 12.77 13.27
N LEU A 3 -14.69 13.48 12.14
CA LEU A 3 -14.44 12.93 10.80
C LEU A 3 -12.99 13.33 10.49
N HIS A 4 -12.07 12.46 10.87
CA HIS A 4 -10.64 12.65 10.68
C HIS A 4 -10.34 12.17 9.25
N ILE A 5 -10.22 13.07 8.27
CA ILE A 5 -9.44 12.68 7.10
C ILE A 5 -8.05 12.37 7.64
N PRO A 6 -7.41 11.27 7.23
CA PRO A 6 -6.00 11.08 7.50
C PRO A 6 -5.25 12.25 6.85
N SER A 7 -4.99 13.32 7.61
CA SER A 7 -4.10 14.38 7.17
C SER A 7 -2.70 13.78 7.06
N HIS A 8 -1.76 14.51 6.48
CA HIS A 8 -0.35 14.10 6.51
C HIS A 8 0.17 13.83 7.94
N ASP A 9 -0.56 14.28 8.97
CA ASP A 9 -0.25 14.11 10.39
C ASP A 9 -0.89 12.84 11.01
N ASP A 10 -1.73 12.10 10.28
CA ASP A 10 -2.29 10.85 10.80
C ASP A 10 -1.19 9.78 10.82
N PRO A 11 -0.80 9.28 12.02
CA PRO A 11 0.27 8.29 12.15
C PRO A 11 -0.04 6.99 11.39
N ILE A 12 -1.31 6.66 11.16
CA ILE A 12 -1.72 5.47 10.40
C ILE A 12 -1.42 5.66 8.91
N LEU A 13 -1.77 6.82 8.36
CA LEU A 13 -1.48 7.14 6.96
C LEU A 13 0.03 7.23 6.72
N ALA A 14 0.77 7.86 7.65
CA ALA A 14 2.23 7.92 7.56
C ALA A 14 2.86 6.53 7.55
N ALA A 15 2.41 5.62 8.43
CA ALA A 15 2.86 4.23 8.44
C ALA A 15 2.52 3.53 7.12
N TYR A 16 1.29 3.67 6.62
CA TYR A 16 0.88 3.10 5.33
C TYR A 16 1.76 3.58 4.18
N VAL A 17 1.95 4.90 4.03
CA VAL A 17 2.76 5.49 2.96
C VAL A 17 4.20 4.98 3.04
N PHE A 18 4.78 4.91 4.24
CA PHE A 18 6.13 4.39 4.44
C PHE A 18 6.25 2.93 3.99
N TYR A 19 5.40 2.04 4.50
CA TYR A 19 5.47 0.61 4.16
C TYR A 19 5.09 0.32 2.71
N ALA A 20 4.11 1.02 2.15
CA ALA A 20 3.75 0.93 0.73
C ALA A 20 4.92 1.38 -0.17
N THR A 21 5.58 2.48 0.17
CA THR A 21 6.74 2.97 -0.60
C THR A 21 7.91 2.00 -0.54
N VAL A 22 8.20 1.42 0.64
CA VAL A 22 9.24 0.39 0.80
C VAL A 22 8.94 -0.85 -0.06
N LEU A 23 7.70 -1.30 -0.09
CA LEU A 23 7.27 -2.44 -0.90
C LEU A 23 7.35 -2.14 -2.40
N CYS A 24 6.90 -0.96 -2.83
CA CYS A 24 7.01 -0.50 -4.22
C CYS A 24 8.47 -0.40 -4.66
N LEU A 25 9.35 0.19 -3.82
CA LEU A 25 10.78 0.25 -4.07
C LEU A 25 11.37 -1.15 -4.24
N LYS A 26 10.96 -2.10 -3.40
CA LYS A 26 11.39 -3.50 -3.50
C LYS A 26 10.98 -4.13 -4.84
N VAL A 27 9.75 -3.93 -5.31
CA VAL A 27 9.31 -4.43 -6.63
C VAL A 27 10.18 -3.82 -7.73
N LEU A 28 10.42 -2.51 -7.67
CA LEU A 28 11.27 -1.81 -8.64
C LEU A 28 12.71 -2.36 -8.65
N LEU A 29 13.28 -2.70 -7.49
CA LEU A 29 14.63 -3.28 -7.38
C LEU A 29 14.72 -4.71 -7.97
N MET A 30 13.63 -5.47 -8.00
CA MET A 30 13.61 -6.83 -8.58
C MET A 30 13.80 -6.83 -10.10
N GLY A 31 13.38 -5.78 -10.80
CA GLY A 31 13.59 -5.61 -12.25
C GLY A 31 15.08 -5.60 -12.64
N PRO A 32 15.89 -4.66 -12.13
CA PRO A 32 17.33 -4.61 -12.35
C PRO A 32 18.06 -5.86 -11.86
N LEU A 33 17.62 -6.51 -10.78
CA LEU A 33 18.19 -7.78 -10.32
C LEU A 33 18.00 -8.90 -11.35
N THR A 34 16.81 -8.98 -11.96
CA THR A 34 16.55 -9.91 -13.07
C THR A 34 17.46 -9.62 -14.27
N GLY A 35 17.64 -8.34 -14.60
CA GLY A 35 18.56 -7.90 -15.65
C GLY A 35 20.02 -8.32 -15.35
N LYS A 36 20.52 -8.03 -14.15
CA LYS A 36 21.86 -8.45 -13.71
C LYS A 36 22.06 -9.97 -13.78
N ALA A 37 21.05 -10.75 -13.38
CA ALA A 37 21.09 -12.21 -13.48
C ALA A 37 21.23 -12.66 -14.94
N ARG A 38 20.49 -12.06 -15.87
CA ARG A 38 20.58 -12.33 -17.31
C ARG A 38 21.95 -11.99 -17.89
N PHE A 39 22.48 -10.81 -17.58
CA PHE A 39 23.82 -10.40 -18.04
C PHE A 39 24.93 -11.28 -17.46
N SER A 40 24.84 -11.65 -16.18
CA SER A 40 25.82 -12.53 -15.52
C SER A 40 25.84 -13.94 -16.14
N LYS A 41 24.66 -14.48 -16.46
CA LYS A 41 24.52 -15.82 -17.07
C LYS A 41 24.61 -15.82 -18.59
N LYS A 42 24.68 -14.64 -19.23
CA LYS A 42 24.65 -14.47 -20.69
C LYS A 42 23.47 -15.19 -21.37
N ALA A 43 22.37 -15.31 -20.62
CA ALA A 43 21.15 -16.01 -21.01
C ALA A 43 20.05 -14.95 -21.26
N PHE A 44 19.94 -14.56 -22.52
CA PHE A 44 19.02 -13.49 -22.93
C PHE A 44 17.71 -14.08 -23.45
N ALA A 45 16.61 -13.35 -23.21
CA ALA A 45 15.28 -13.73 -23.72
C ALA A 45 15.13 -13.38 -25.21
N ASN A 46 15.70 -12.25 -25.61
CA ASN A 46 15.50 -11.72 -26.94
C ASN A 46 16.77 -11.82 -27.80
N PRO A 47 16.64 -12.02 -29.12
CA PRO A 47 17.76 -12.18 -30.04
C PRO A 47 18.62 -10.92 -30.20
N GLU A 48 18.09 -9.73 -29.98
CA GLU A 48 18.84 -8.46 -30.06
C GLU A 48 19.89 -8.32 -28.96
N ASP A 49 19.61 -8.85 -27.77
CA ASP A 49 20.50 -8.77 -26.60
C ASP A 49 21.68 -9.77 -26.70
N VAL A 50 21.57 -10.76 -27.58
CA VAL A 50 22.61 -11.76 -27.87
C VAL A 50 23.86 -11.10 -28.46
N LYS A 51 23.71 -9.93 -29.09
CA LYS A 51 24.81 -9.13 -29.63
C LYS A 51 25.81 -8.70 -28.55
N PHE A 52 25.40 -8.68 -27.28
CA PHE A 52 26.26 -8.39 -26.13
C PHE A 52 27.00 -9.63 -25.59
N GLY A 53 27.01 -10.75 -26.34
CA GLY A 53 27.90 -11.89 -26.08
C GLY A 53 27.28 -13.00 -25.24
N GLY A 54 26.10 -13.52 -25.66
CA GLY A 54 25.41 -14.62 -24.99
C GLY A 54 24.68 -15.57 -25.95
N LYS A 55 23.71 -16.32 -25.43
CA LYS A 55 22.81 -17.18 -26.22
C LYS A 55 21.36 -16.83 -25.89
N VAL A 56 20.46 -16.97 -26.87
CA VAL A 56 19.01 -16.97 -26.57
C VAL A 56 18.71 -18.24 -25.79
N LYS A 57 18.52 -18.10 -24.48
CA LYS A 57 18.12 -19.21 -23.63
C LYS A 57 17.18 -18.65 -22.58
N LEU A 58 15.91 -18.98 -22.75
CA LEU A 58 14.84 -18.59 -21.84
C LEU A 58 14.86 -19.44 -20.55
N ASP A 59 15.39 -20.66 -20.64
CA ASP A 59 15.29 -21.68 -19.59
C ASP A 59 16.49 -21.72 -18.63
N ASP A 60 17.14 -20.59 -18.35
CA ASP A 60 18.15 -20.57 -17.30
C ASP A 60 17.46 -20.63 -15.92
N PRO A 61 17.72 -21.68 -15.11
CA PRO A 61 16.97 -21.92 -13.88
C PRO A 61 17.15 -20.81 -12.83
N ASP A 62 18.29 -20.10 -12.84
CA ASP A 62 18.56 -19.01 -11.90
C ASP A 62 17.82 -17.73 -12.34
N VAL A 63 17.80 -17.44 -13.65
CA VAL A 63 17.05 -16.31 -14.21
C VAL A 63 15.54 -16.51 -14.03
N GLU A 64 15.05 -17.71 -14.32
CA GLU A 64 13.65 -18.07 -14.10
C GLU A 64 13.24 -17.95 -12.64
N ARG A 65 14.12 -18.31 -11.71
CA ARG A 65 13.87 -18.20 -10.28
C ARG A 65 13.68 -16.74 -9.86
N VAL A 66 14.57 -15.84 -10.29
CA VAL A 66 14.40 -14.39 -10.01
C VAL A 66 13.14 -13.84 -10.69
N ARG A 67 12.82 -14.28 -11.91
CA ARG A 67 11.59 -13.90 -12.62
C ARG A 67 10.34 -14.32 -11.86
N ARG A 68 10.28 -15.55 -11.35
CA ARG A 68 9.14 -16.07 -10.58
C ARG A 68 9.00 -15.36 -9.23
N ALA A 69 10.11 -15.02 -8.56
CA ALA A 69 10.06 -14.17 -7.36
C ALA A 69 9.45 -12.80 -7.66
N HIS A 70 9.87 -12.18 -8.76
CA HIS A 70 9.36 -10.88 -9.20
C HIS A 70 7.87 -10.94 -9.60
N LEU A 71 7.44 -11.99 -10.31
CA LEU A 71 6.03 -12.20 -10.63
C LEU A 71 5.17 -12.35 -9.37
N ASN A 72 5.63 -13.14 -8.40
CA ASN A 72 4.91 -13.28 -7.14
C ASN A 72 4.80 -11.95 -6.37
N ASP A 73 5.80 -11.09 -6.48
CA ASP A 73 5.73 -9.73 -5.94
C ASP A 73 4.70 -8.86 -6.65
N LEU A 74 4.63 -8.94 -7.98
CA LEU A 74 3.65 -8.21 -8.78
C LEU A 74 2.21 -8.69 -8.54
N GLU A 75 2.02 -9.96 -8.18
CA GLU A 75 0.70 -10.49 -7.85
C GLU A 75 0.23 -10.08 -6.45
N ASN A 76 1.14 -10.02 -5.46
CA ASN A 76 0.75 -9.85 -4.05
C ASN A 76 0.86 -8.41 -3.54
N ILE A 77 1.91 -7.68 -3.92
CA ILE A 77 2.19 -6.35 -3.37
C ILE A 77 1.15 -5.31 -3.81
N PRO A 78 0.74 -5.22 -5.10
CA PRO A 78 -0.30 -4.29 -5.51
C PRO A 78 -1.63 -4.54 -4.80
N ILE A 79 -2.05 -5.80 -4.67
CA ILE A 79 -3.27 -6.17 -3.93
C ILE A 79 -3.18 -5.70 -2.49
N PHE A 80 -2.06 -5.93 -1.82
CA PHE A 80 -1.84 -5.45 -0.47
C PHE A 80 -1.91 -3.93 -0.38
N VAL A 81 -1.29 -3.18 -1.29
CA VAL A 81 -1.32 -1.71 -1.27
C VAL A 81 -2.75 -1.19 -1.39
N PHE A 82 -3.57 -1.75 -2.29
CA PHE A 82 -4.98 -1.37 -2.42
C PHE A 82 -5.79 -1.72 -1.17
N VAL A 83 -5.67 -2.95 -0.67
CA VAL A 83 -6.39 -3.41 0.52
C VAL A 83 -5.98 -2.61 1.76
N ALA A 84 -4.68 -2.37 1.95
CA ALA A 84 -4.16 -1.57 3.05
C ALA A 84 -4.67 -0.12 2.95
N GLY A 85 -4.75 0.43 1.73
CA GLY A 85 -5.39 1.73 1.49
C GLY A 85 -6.85 1.76 1.97
N PHE A 86 -7.66 0.77 1.58
CA PHE A 86 -9.04 0.65 2.07
C PHE A 86 -9.11 0.45 3.59
N TYR A 87 -8.20 -0.33 4.15
CA TYR A 87 -8.14 -0.56 5.58
C TYR A 87 -7.79 0.72 6.36
N VAL A 88 -6.89 1.58 5.86
CA VAL A 88 -6.58 2.88 6.49
C VAL A 88 -7.82 3.79 6.54
N LEU A 89 -8.69 3.73 5.52
CA LEU A 89 -9.94 4.51 5.49
C LEU A 89 -10.94 4.12 6.60
N THR A 90 -10.85 2.89 7.12
CA THR A 90 -11.67 2.42 8.26
C THR A 90 -11.16 2.90 9.63
N GLN A 91 -10.14 3.75 9.69
CA GLN A 91 -9.54 4.28 10.93
C GLN A 91 -9.27 3.20 12.00
N PRO A 92 -8.52 2.13 11.66
CA PRO A 92 -8.21 1.07 12.60
C PRO A 92 -7.30 1.57 13.73
N SER A 93 -7.18 0.79 14.81
CA SER A 93 -6.18 1.08 15.83
C SER A 93 -4.77 1.14 15.23
N LEU A 94 -4.05 2.24 15.48
CA LEU A 94 -2.67 2.47 15.00
C LEU A 94 -1.75 1.28 15.30
N PHE A 95 -1.88 0.71 16.49
CA PHE A 95 -1.07 -0.44 16.90
C PHE A 95 -1.30 -1.64 15.97
N VAL A 96 -2.56 -2.02 15.76
CA VAL A 96 -2.92 -3.17 14.92
C VAL A 96 -2.50 -2.94 13.47
N ALA A 97 -2.79 -1.77 12.92
CA ALA A 97 -2.42 -1.45 11.53
C ALA A 97 -0.91 -1.50 11.30
N THR A 98 -0.14 -0.88 12.19
CA THR A 98 1.33 -0.87 12.09
C THR A 98 1.92 -2.28 12.14
N TRP A 99 1.40 -3.14 13.03
CA TRP A 99 1.87 -4.52 13.12
C TRP A 99 1.54 -5.36 11.88
N VAL A 100 0.32 -5.22 11.35
CA VAL A 100 -0.07 -5.93 10.12
C VAL A 100 0.80 -5.51 8.93
N PHE A 101 1.07 -4.21 8.78
CA PHE A 101 1.96 -3.71 7.74
C PHE A 101 3.40 -4.25 7.90
N ARG A 102 3.93 -4.24 9.13
CA ARG A 102 5.26 -4.79 9.43
C ARG A 102 5.37 -6.28 9.11
N ILE A 103 4.40 -7.07 9.57
CA ILE A 103 4.38 -8.53 9.36
C ILE A 103 4.35 -8.82 7.87
N PHE A 104 3.49 -8.13 7.11
CA PHE A 104 3.45 -8.29 5.66
C PHE A 104 4.78 -7.94 5.00
N THR A 105 5.34 -6.75 5.29
CA THR A 105 6.61 -6.32 4.69
C THR A 105 7.75 -7.27 5.01
N ILE A 106 7.91 -7.67 6.27
CA ILE A 106 8.95 -8.62 6.69
C ILE A 106 8.76 -9.95 5.97
N SER A 107 7.53 -10.46 5.91
CA SER A 107 7.24 -11.72 5.23
C SER A 107 7.61 -11.68 3.74
N ARG A 108 7.34 -10.56 3.05
CA ARG A 108 7.73 -10.40 1.63
C ARG A 108 9.23 -10.29 1.43
N VAL A 109 9.95 -9.65 2.35
CA VAL A 109 11.42 -9.60 2.31
C VAL A 109 12.00 -11.00 2.51
N ILE A 110 11.53 -11.73 3.53
CA ILE A 110 11.94 -13.12 3.79
C ILE A 110 11.61 -14.01 2.60
N HIS A 111 10.40 -13.90 2.03
CA HIS A 111 10.00 -14.67 0.86
C HIS A 111 11.01 -14.48 -0.28
N THR A 112 11.42 -13.25 -0.56
CA THR A 112 12.39 -12.94 -1.62
C THR A 112 13.78 -13.50 -1.30
N PHE A 113 14.22 -13.38 -0.05
CA PHE A 113 15.50 -13.91 0.42
C PHE A 113 15.56 -15.43 0.28
N VAL A 114 14.54 -16.15 0.73
CA VAL A 114 14.41 -17.60 0.59
C VAL A 114 14.25 -18.01 -0.87
N TYR A 115 13.56 -17.21 -1.68
CA TYR A 115 13.38 -17.53 -3.10
C TYR A 115 14.68 -17.41 -3.89
N VAL A 116 15.49 -16.38 -3.63
CA VAL A 116 16.66 -16.04 -4.46
C VAL A 116 17.96 -16.62 -3.91
N ILE A 117 18.19 -16.58 -2.59
CA ILE A 117 19.50 -16.87 -1.99
C ILE A 117 19.56 -18.30 -1.47
N VAL A 118 18.61 -18.69 -0.61
CA VAL A 118 18.60 -20.02 0.01
C VAL A 118 17.26 -20.71 -0.29
N PRO A 119 17.14 -21.46 -1.40
CA PRO A 119 15.90 -22.15 -1.76
C PRO A 119 15.62 -23.27 -0.75
N MET A 120 14.95 -22.90 0.34
CA MET A 120 14.56 -23.78 1.42
C MET A 120 13.03 -23.92 1.41
N GLN A 121 12.55 -25.06 0.92
CA GLN A 121 11.21 -25.53 1.25
C GLN A 121 11.27 -26.08 2.68
N PRO A 122 10.34 -25.76 3.59
CA PRO A 122 9.02 -25.16 3.42
C PRO A 122 8.92 -23.65 3.71
N ALA A 123 10.04 -22.99 4.04
CA ALA A 123 10.05 -21.59 4.52
C ALA A 123 9.41 -20.60 3.53
N ARG A 124 9.55 -20.86 2.23
CA ARG A 124 8.89 -20.09 1.16
C ARG A 124 7.37 -20.07 1.34
N ASP A 125 6.76 -21.24 1.47
CA ASP A 125 5.30 -21.37 1.48
C ASP A 125 4.74 -20.78 2.79
N ILE A 126 5.44 -20.96 3.91
CA ILE A 126 5.08 -20.34 5.19
C ILE A 126 5.06 -18.80 5.06
N SER A 127 6.10 -18.19 4.49
CA SER A 127 6.14 -16.74 4.29
C SER A 127 5.06 -16.23 3.33
N PHE A 128 4.69 -17.03 2.33
CA PHE A 128 3.57 -16.74 1.44
C PHE A 128 2.24 -16.75 2.21
N PHE A 129 1.98 -17.79 3.00
CA PHE A 129 0.75 -17.89 3.79
C PHE A 129 0.65 -16.77 4.83
N VAL A 130 1.73 -16.40 5.51
CA VAL A 130 1.72 -15.28 6.47
C VAL A 130 1.33 -13.97 5.80
N ALA A 131 1.87 -13.70 4.60
CA ALA A 131 1.50 -12.52 3.82
C ALA A 131 0.03 -12.58 3.38
N LEU A 132 -0.44 -13.75 2.91
CA LEU A 132 -1.82 -13.97 2.50
C LEU A 132 -2.80 -13.76 3.65
N PHE A 133 -2.54 -14.34 4.82
CA PHE A 133 -3.37 -14.18 6.01
C PHE A 133 -3.44 -12.72 6.46
N SER A 134 -2.33 -11.98 6.37
CA SER A 134 -2.29 -10.55 6.70
C SER A 134 -3.22 -9.75 5.77
N THR A 135 -3.17 -10.01 4.46
CA THR A 135 -4.05 -9.35 3.49
C THR A 135 -5.52 -9.72 3.71
N VAL A 136 -5.81 -11.01 3.90
CA VAL A 136 -7.17 -11.51 4.16
C VAL A 136 -7.74 -10.92 5.45
N PHE A 137 -6.95 -10.81 6.51
CA PHE A 137 -7.35 -10.16 7.75
C PHE A 137 -7.79 -8.70 7.53
N MET A 138 -7.02 -7.92 6.77
CA MET A 138 -7.38 -6.54 6.44
C MET A 138 -8.66 -6.48 5.61
N ILE A 139 -8.84 -7.38 4.63
CA ILE A 139 -10.07 -7.46 3.83
C ILE A 139 -11.28 -7.71 4.73
N PHE A 140 -11.22 -8.72 5.61
CA PHE A 140 -12.32 -9.02 6.53
C PHE A 140 -12.63 -7.84 7.45
N LYS A 141 -11.61 -7.17 7.98
CA LYS A 141 -11.80 -6.00 8.83
C LYS A 141 -12.42 -4.82 8.08
N ALA A 142 -11.97 -4.56 6.86
CA ALA A 142 -12.50 -3.50 6.01
C ALA A 142 -13.96 -3.79 5.59
N PHE A 143 -14.28 -5.05 5.30
CA PHE A 143 -15.63 -5.46 4.91
C PHE A 143 -16.62 -5.51 6.09
N ALA A 144 -16.16 -5.83 7.29
CA ALA A 144 -17.03 -5.98 8.46
C ALA A 144 -17.49 -4.65 9.07
N ASN A 145 -16.85 -3.52 8.76
CA ASN A 145 -17.20 -2.20 9.31
C ASN A 145 -17.33 -1.15 8.18
N PRO A 146 -18.24 -1.35 7.21
CA PRO A 146 -18.40 -0.42 6.09
C PRO A 146 -18.94 0.96 6.55
N GLU A 147 -19.70 1.01 7.64
CA GLU A 147 -20.22 2.24 8.24
C GLU A 147 -19.14 3.15 8.86
N ASP A 148 -17.96 2.62 9.16
CA ASP A 148 -16.83 3.37 9.69
C ASP A 148 -15.99 4.05 8.59
N VAL A 149 -16.33 3.81 7.31
CA VAL A 149 -15.66 4.42 6.16
C VAL A 149 -16.05 5.91 6.07
N LYS A 150 -15.23 6.72 6.72
CA LYS A 150 -15.43 8.17 6.84
C LYS A 150 -14.84 8.91 5.63
N PHE A 151 -15.66 9.13 4.59
CA PHE A 151 -15.33 10.06 3.51
C PHE A 151 -15.80 11.48 3.85
N GLY A 152 -14.90 12.33 4.33
CA GLY A 152 -15.16 13.75 4.52
C GLY A 152 -14.26 14.43 5.55
N GLY A 153 -13.85 15.66 5.29
CA GLY A 153 -13.10 16.45 6.26
C GLY A 153 -14.03 16.92 7.35
N LYS A 154 -13.60 16.86 8.61
CA LYS A 154 -14.24 17.70 9.61
C LYS A 154 -13.95 19.16 9.33
N VAL A 155 -14.95 19.84 8.78
CA VAL A 155 -14.95 21.29 8.65
C VAL A 155 -15.24 21.84 10.05
N THR A 156 -14.20 22.07 10.83
CA THR A 156 -14.34 22.72 12.14
C THR A 156 -14.37 24.24 11.97
N LEU A 157 -15.08 24.96 12.84
CA LEU A 157 -15.12 26.43 12.77
C LEU A 157 -13.74 27.09 12.95
N ASN A 158 -12.79 26.38 13.56
CA ASN A 158 -11.42 26.85 13.80
C ASN A 158 -10.45 26.46 12.67
N ASP A 159 -10.94 25.81 11.62
CA ASP A 159 -10.12 25.43 10.48
C ASP A 159 -9.68 26.69 9.71
N PRO A 160 -8.37 26.86 9.44
CA PRO A 160 -7.86 28.01 8.68
C PRO A 160 -8.50 28.18 7.30
N ASP A 161 -9.04 27.11 6.70
CA ASP A 161 -9.80 27.17 5.45
C ASP A 161 -11.21 27.72 5.66
N VAL A 162 -11.86 27.38 6.77
CA VAL A 162 -13.18 27.90 7.15
C VAL A 162 -13.11 29.38 7.51
N GLU A 163 -12.05 29.79 8.21
CA GLU A 163 -11.81 31.21 8.55
C GLU A 163 -11.46 32.05 7.30
N ARG A 164 -10.88 31.42 6.26
CA ARG A 164 -10.71 32.04 4.93
C ARG A 164 -12.06 32.27 4.25
N VAL A 165 -12.93 31.26 4.21
CA VAL A 165 -14.27 31.40 3.60
C VAL A 165 -15.14 32.38 4.40
N ARG A 166 -15.06 32.38 5.73
CA ARG A 166 -15.77 33.33 6.62
C ARG A 166 -15.39 34.78 6.37
N ARG A 167 -14.13 35.05 5.99
CA ARG A 167 -13.66 36.41 5.64
C ARG A 167 -14.26 36.90 4.33
N ILE A 168 -14.38 36.02 3.33
CA ILE A 168 -14.87 36.33 1.97
C ILE A 168 -16.41 36.33 1.91
N ALA A 169 -17.08 35.64 2.84
CA ALA A 169 -18.54 35.52 2.86
C ALA A 169 -19.26 36.87 3.02
N PRO A 170 -20.43 37.07 2.38
CA PRO A 170 -21.27 38.25 2.59
C PRO A 170 -21.90 38.25 3.99
N ALA A 171 -22.29 39.43 4.50
CA ALA A 171 -22.70 39.63 5.91
C ALA A 171 -23.88 38.76 6.34
N ASN A 172 -24.84 38.51 5.44
CA ASN A 172 -25.98 37.61 5.64
C ASN A 172 -25.55 36.15 5.85
N LEU A 173 -24.50 35.69 5.17
CA LEU A 173 -24.00 34.33 5.29
C LEU A 173 -23.15 34.15 6.56
N LYS A 174 -22.46 35.19 7.03
CA LYS A 174 -21.67 35.15 8.29
C LYS A 174 -22.53 34.87 9.52
N LEU A 175 -23.78 35.32 9.52
CA LEU A 175 -24.76 35.08 10.60
C LEU A 175 -25.18 33.59 10.67
N HIS A 176 -25.39 32.95 9.52
CA HIS A 176 -25.78 31.54 9.43
C HIS A 176 -24.59 30.58 9.31
N PHE A 177 -23.36 31.09 9.20
CA PHE A 177 -22.14 30.29 9.06
C PHE A 177 -22.00 29.18 10.11
N PRO A 178 -22.29 29.42 11.42
CA PRO A 178 -22.26 28.36 12.42
C PRO A 178 -23.28 27.24 12.18
N GLU A 179 -24.46 27.58 11.63
CA GLU A 179 -25.51 26.61 11.29
C GLU A 179 -25.19 25.85 10.01
N VAL A 180 -24.61 26.52 9.00
CA VAL A 180 -24.17 25.90 7.74
C VAL A 180 -23.06 24.88 8.01
N VAL A 181 -22.10 25.23 8.87
CA VAL A 181 -21.02 24.31 9.27
C VAL A 181 -21.58 23.12 10.07
N LYS A 182 -22.52 23.36 11.00
CA LYS A 182 -23.21 22.27 11.74
C LYS A 182 -24.05 21.36 10.83
N ASN A 183 -24.72 21.91 9.82
CA ASN A 183 -25.53 21.15 8.86
C ASN A 183 -24.67 20.39 7.83
N ALA A 184 -23.49 20.92 7.49
CA ALA A 184 -22.50 20.18 6.69
C ALA A 184 -21.96 18.98 7.49
N ASP A 185 -21.67 19.16 8.79
CA ASP A 185 -21.22 18.09 9.68
C ASP A 185 -22.29 16.98 9.88
N SER A 186 -23.59 17.32 9.79
CA SER A 186 -24.69 16.37 10.01
C SER A 186 -25.16 15.61 8.76
N ARG A 187 -25.02 16.19 7.56
CA ARG A 187 -25.37 15.51 6.30
C ARG A 187 -24.36 14.43 5.87
N VAL A 188 -23.12 14.51 6.37
CA VAL A 188 -22.06 13.52 6.09
C VAL A 188 -22.24 12.24 6.93
N LEU A 189 -23.08 12.25 7.97
CA LEU A 189 -23.40 11.08 8.80
C LEU A 189 -24.51 10.18 8.23
N LYS A 190 -25.09 10.53 7.08
CA LYS A 190 -26.15 9.75 6.43
C LYS A 190 -25.89 9.63 4.93
N VAL A 191 -24.93 8.78 4.57
CA VAL A 191 -24.85 8.16 3.24
C VAL A 191 -24.47 6.70 3.44
#